data_AF-A0A562IJX9-F1
#
_entry.id   AF-A0A562IJX9-F1
#
_cell.length_a   1.000
_cell.length_b   1.000
_cell.length_c   1.000
_cell.angle_alpha   90.00
_cell.angle_beta   90.00
_cell.angle_gamma   90.00
#
_symmetry.space_group_name_H-M   'P 1'
#
loop_
_entity.id
_entity.type
_entity.pdbx_description
1 polymer ?
#
loop_
_entity_poly.entity_id
_entity_poly.type
_entity_poly.pdbx_seq_one_letter_code
_entity_poly.pdbx_strand_id
1 'polypeptide(L)'
;MTGVDTGDHPRPHVRHHTPRPRPGSERGLTPDPSRRAFAPGEVDYDDTAPVELPPAAQTERHAPVARATAAERDAADAVARAARDVAEARKAQGRAEAEAEARAATAAREVERRRALQAQHDDVRAQLRDARADPVAEFVTCRCGSGVLACLS
;
A
#
# COMPACT_ATOMS: atom_id res chain seq x y z
N MET A 1 -36.36 -5.55 18.72
CA MET A 1 -36.26 -4.22 18.08
C MET A 1 -35.19 -3.44 18.83
N THR A 2 -33.96 -3.43 18.33
CA THR A 2 -32.87 -2.62 18.87
C THR A 2 -32.25 -1.88 17.69
N GLY A 3 -32.41 -0.55 17.71
CA GLY A 3 -32.01 0.35 16.64
C GLY A 3 -30.52 0.31 16.39
N VAL A 4 -30.16 0.38 15.10
CA VAL A 4 -28.80 0.54 14.62
C VAL A 4 -28.49 2.03 14.69
N ASP A 5 -27.75 2.43 15.73
CA ASP A 5 -27.15 3.76 15.83
C ASP A 5 -26.02 3.82 14.79
N THR A 6 -26.32 4.41 13.64
CA THR A 6 -25.34 4.63 12.57
C THR A 6 -24.63 5.93 12.91
N GLY A 7 -23.57 5.81 13.71
CA GLY A 7 -22.71 6.94 14.09
C GLY A 7 -22.15 7.61 12.84
N ASP A 8 -22.67 8.80 12.58
CA ASP A 8 -22.28 9.72 11.53
C ASP A 8 -20.85 10.21 11.80
N HIS A 9 -19.86 9.61 11.14
CA HIS A 9 -18.47 10.04 11.22
C HIS A 9 -18.25 11.24 10.29
N PRO A 10 -17.84 12.42 10.80
CA PRO A 10 -17.58 13.56 9.94
C PRO A 10 -16.35 13.27 9.05
N ARG A 11 -16.56 13.38 7.73
CA ARG A 11 -15.51 13.32 6.72
C ARG A 11 -14.45 14.41 6.99
N PRO A 12 -13.14 14.13 6.87
CA PRO A 12 -12.13 15.18 6.99
C PRO A 12 -12.22 16.13 5.79
N HIS A 13 -12.51 17.41 6.06
CA HIS A 13 -12.42 18.47 5.08
C HIS A 13 -10.96 18.71 4.71
N VAL A 14 -10.56 18.30 3.50
CA VAL A 14 -9.29 18.71 2.89
C VAL A 14 -9.39 20.20 2.56
N ARG A 15 -8.74 21.05 3.37
CA ARG A 15 -8.59 22.47 3.06
C ARG A 15 -7.56 22.63 1.96
N HIS A 16 -8.01 22.88 0.74
CA HIS A 16 -7.15 23.37 -0.32
C HIS A 16 -6.71 24.80 0.01
N HIS A 17 -5.45 24.97 0.43
CA HIS A 17 -4.85 26.29 0.53
C HIS A 17 -4.49 26.78 -0.88
N THR A 18 -5.28 27.71 -1.42
CA THR A 18 -4.89 28.52 -2.57
C THR A 18 -3.81 29.51 -2.12
N PRO A 19 -2.62 29.54 -2.74
CA PRO A 19 -1.63 30.57 -2.44
C PRO A 19 -2.13 31.93 -2.93
N ARG A 20 -2.17 32.91 -2.01
CA ARG A 20 -2.46 34.32 -2.32
C ARG A 20 -1.35 34.90 -3.23
N PRO A 21 -1.69 35.65 -4.29
CA PRO A 21 -0.70 36.47 -4.99
C PRO A 21 -0.18 37.57 -4.06
N ARG A 22 1.15 37.79 -4.07
CA ARG A 22 1.79 38.88 -3.33
C ARG A 22 1.40 40.22 -3.95
N PRO A 23 0.94 41.22 -3.16
CA PRO A 23 0.73 42.56 -3.67
C PRO A 23 2.06 43.32 -3.70
N GLY A 24 2.40 43.89 -4.86
CA GLY A 24 3.36 44.99 -4.94
C GLY A 24 4.64 44.71 -5.73
N SER A 25 4.57 44.90 -7.05
CA SER A 25 5.69 45.47 -7.82
C SER A 25 5.23 46.05 -9.16
N GLU A 26 4.13 46.81 -9.17
CA GLU A 26 3.86 47.74 -10.26
C GLU A 26 4.20 49.15 -9.77
N ARG A 27 5.51 49.45 -9.76
CA ARG A 27 5.94 50.85 -9.78
C ARG A 27 5.86 51.32 -11.21
N GLY A 28 4.74 51.97 -11.53
CA GLY A 28 4.66 52.87 -12.66
C GLY A 28 5.80 53.88 -12.58
N LEU A 29 6.72 53.81 -13.54
CA LEU A 29 7.62 54.91 -13.84
C LEU A 29 6.86 55.83 -14.79
N THR A 30 6.24 56.87 -14.23
CA THR A 30 5.88 58.07 -14.99
C THR A 30 7.16 58.67 -15.58
N PRO A 31 7.24 59.00 -16.87
CA PRO A 31 8.40 59.69 -17.41
C PRO A 31 8.48 61.10 -16.80
N ASP A 32 9.61 61.43 -16.18
CA ASP A 32 9.92 62.76 -15.65
C ASP A 32 10.06 63.76 -16.82
N PRO A 33 9.24 64.84 -16.88
CA PRO A 33 9.28 65.83 -17.95
C PRO A 33 10.52 66.76 -17.91
N SER A 34 11.41 66.60 -16.93
CA SER A 34 12.53 67.53 -16.69
C SER A 34 13.82 67.18 -17.43
N ARG A 35 13.88 66.08 -18.19
CA ARG A 35 15.03 65.75 -19.04
C ARG A 35 14.78 66.12 -20.51
N ARG A 36 14.87 67.41 -20.81
CA ARG A 36 15.15 67.90 -22.17
C ARG A 36 16.54 68.54 -22.20
N ALA A 37 17.37 68.01 -23.10
CA ALA A 37 18.26 68.73 -24.01
C ALA A 37 19.63 68.03 -24.16
N PHE A 38 19.77 67.22 -25.20
CA PHE A 38 21.01 67.19 -25.98
C PHE A 38 20.62 67.35 -27.44
N ALA A 39 21.26 68.30 -28.11
CA ALA A 39 21.00 68.68 -29.50
C ALA A 39 21.24 67.52 -30.48
N PRO A 40 20.53 67.46 -31.62
CA PRO A 40 20.82 66.47 -32.65
C PRO A 40 22.12 66.88 -33.35
N GLY A 41 23.20 66.14 -33.10
CA GLY A 41 24.28 66.03 -34.06
C GLY A 41 23.82 65.08 -35.15
N GLU A 42 23.92 65.51 -36.42
CA GLU A 42 23.74 64.66 -37.58
C GLU A 42 24.64 63.43 -37.44
N VAL A 43 24.01 62.26 -37.34
CA VAL A 43 24.65 60.98 -37.60
C VAL A 43 23.88 60.42 -38.78
N ASP A 44 24.49 60.47 -39.96
CA ASP A 44 24.08 59.66 -41.09
C ASP A 44 24.19 58.19 -40.68
N TYR A 45 23.10 57.64 -40.15
CA TYR A 45 22.91 56.19 -40.05
C TYR A 45 22.38 55.74 -41.40
N ASP A 46 23.31 55.49 -42.32
CA ASP A 46 23.06 54.66 -43.49
C ASP A 46 22.59 53.28 -42.99
N ASP A 47 21.35 52.94 -43.37
CA ASP A 47 20.85 51.61 -43.70
C ASP A 47 21.32 50.42 -42.83
N THR A 48 20.89 50.38 -41.57
CA THR A 48 20.65 49.10 -40.90
C THR A 48 19.24 49.09 -40.34
N ALA A 49 18.27 48.80 -41.22
CA ALA A 49 16.99 48.30 -40.77
C ALA A 49 17.22 47.18 -39.74
N PRO A 50 16.46 47.11 -38.62
CA PRO A 50 16.50 45.93 -37.78
C PRO A 50 16.12 44.77 -38.69
N VAL A 51 17.04 43.84 -38.91
CA VAL A 51 16.74 42.60 -39.60
C VAL A 51 15.74 41.88 -38.71
N GLU A 52 14.46 42.11 -38.96
CA GLU A 52 13.36 41.35 -38.39
C GLU A 52 13.57 39.92 -38.90
N LEU A 53 14.26 39.12 -38.09
CA LEU A 53 14.36 37.70 -38.32
C LEU A 53 12.93 37.18 -38.42
N PRO A 54 12.54 36.54 -39.54
CA PRO A 54 11.18 36.09 -39.73
C PRO A 54 10.78 35.21 -38.53
N PRO A 55 9.51 35.23 -38.07
CA PRO A 55 9.07 34.45 -36.91
C PRO A 55 9.42 32.96 -37.02
N ALA A 56 9.56 32.46 -38.26
CA ALA A 56 10.08 31.13 -38.57
C ALA A 56 11.52 30.87 -38.06
N ALA A 57 12.42 31.86 -38.13
CA ALA A 57 13.80 31.72 -37.66
C ALA A 57 13.91 31.70 -36.12
N GLN A 58 12.93 32.27 -35.42
CA GLN A 58 12.85 32.19 -33.96
C GLN A 58 12.29 30.83 -33.51
N THR A 59 11.26 30.31 -34.20
CA THR A 59 10.68 28.99 -33.87
C THR A 59 11.63 27.83 -34.17
N GLU A 60 12.46 27.90 -35.21
CA GLU A 60 13.45 26.87 -35.54
C GLU A 60 14.52 26.70 -34.47
N ARG A 61 14.96 27.79 -33.82
CA ARG A 61 15.94 27.74 -32.73
C ARG A 61 15.37 27.18 -31.43
N HIS A 62 14.07 27.36 -31.18
CA HIS A 62 13.40 26.89 -29.96
C HIS A 62 12.78 25.49 -30.09
N ALA A 63 12.56 24.99 -31.30
CA ALA A 63 12.08 23.63 -31.57
C ALA A 63 12.91 22.51 -30.90
N PRO A 64 14.26 22.50 -30.94
CA PRO A 64 15.04 21.48 -30.23
C PRO A 64 14.89 21.58 -28.70
N VAL A 65 14.80 22.79 -28.14
CA VAL A 65 14.61 23.00 -26.70
C VAL A 65 13.21 22.54 -26.25
N ALA A 66 12.18 22.83 -27.04
CA ALA A 66 10.82 22.36 -26.79
C ALA A 66 10.72 20.83 -26.84
N ARG A 67 11.42 20.18 -27.79
CA ARG A 67 11.47 18.71 -27.88
C ARG A 67 12.24 18.09 -26.71
N ALA A 68 13.36 18.68 -26.30
CA ALA A 68 14.13 18.22 -25.15
C ALA A 68 13.31 18.31 -23.85
N THR A 69 12.66 19.45 -23.61
CA THR A 69 11.80 19.62 -22.42
C THR A 69 10.56 18.72 -22.42
N ALA A 70 10.00 18.40 -23.58
CA ALA A 70 8.94 17.40 -23.70
C ALA A 70 9.45 16.00 -23.31
N ALA A 71 10.61 15.59 -23.83
CA ALA A 71 11.22 14.30 -23.49
C ALA A 71 11.59 14.19 -22.00
N GLU A 72 12.05 15.28 -21.37
CA GLU A 72 12.32 15.33 -19.93
C GLU A 72 11.05 15.13 -19.09
N ARG A 73 9.92 15.72 -19.50
CA ARG A 73 8.63 15.54 -18.83
C ARG A 73 8.12 14.12 -19.00
N ASP A 74 8.22 13.55 -20.19
CA ASP A 74 7.82 12.16 -20.45
C ASP A 74 8.66 11.18 -19.61
N ALA A 75 9.96 11.44 -19.48
CA ALA A 75 10.84 10.65 -18.61
C ALA A 75 10.44 10.78 -17.13
N ALA A 76 10.13 11.99 -16.66
CA ALA A 76 9.67 12.22 -15.30
C ALA A 76 8.32 11.51 -15.03
N ASP A 77 7.39 11.55 -15.98
CA ASP A 77 6.11 10.86 -15.90
C ASP A 77 6.26 9.34 -15.91
N ALA A 78 7.19 8.80 -16.70
CA ALA A 78 7.52 7.38 -16.70
C ALA A 78 8.06 6.93 -15.34
N VAL A 79 8.96 7.71 -14.73
CA VAL A 79 9.49 7.46 -13.38
C VAL A 79 8.37 7.55 -12.33
N ALA A 80 7.49 8.55 -12.45
CA ALA A 80 6.36 8.71 -11.53
C ALA A 80 5.36 7.54 -11.63
N ARG A 81 5.14 6.96 -12.81
CA ARG A 81 4.33 5.75 -12.98
C ARG A 81 5.03 4.53 -12.38
N ALA A 82 6.29 4.30 -12.71
CA ALA A 82 7.08 3.20 -12.15
C ALA A 82 7.12 3.22 -10.62
N ALA A 83 7.26 4.41 -10.01
CA ALA A 83 7.22 4.56 -8.56
C ALA A 83 5.87 4.17 -7.94
N ARG A 84 4.75 4.48 -8.62
CA ARG A 84 3.40 4.05 -8.20
C ARG A 84 3.24 2.54 -8.33
N ASP A 85 3.70 1.96 -9.44
CA ASP A 85 3.61 0.53 -9.70
C ASP A 85 4.39 -0.26 -8.65
N VAL A 86 5.60 0.19 -8.28
CA VAL A 86 6.38 -0.41 -7.19
C VAL A 86 5.67 -0.28 -5.84
N ALA A 87 5.06 0.88 -5.56
CA ALA A 87 4.31 1.08 -4.32
C ALA A 87 3.07 0.17 -4.25
N GLU A 88 2.37 -0.02 -5.37
CA GLU A 88 1.23 -0.93 -5.49
C GLU A 88 1.66 -2.40 -5.35
N ALA A 89 2.74 -2.80 -6.02
CA ALA A 89 3.30 -4.14 -5.90
C ALA A 89 3.67 -4.47 -4.46
N ARG A 90 4.29 -3.54 -3.72
CA ARG A 90 4.59 -3.72 -2.29
C ARG A 90 3.33 -3.84 -1.43
N LYS A 91 2.29 -3.07 -1.70
CA LYS A 91 1.00 -3.20 -1.00
C LYS A 91 0.33 -4.55 -1.30
N ALA A 92 0.40 -5.01 -2.54
CA ALA A 92 -0.11 -6.32 -2.92
C ALA A 92 0.67 -7.44 -2.23
N GLN A 93 1.99 -7.34 -2.19
CA GLN A 93 2.87 -8.27 -1.47
C GLN A 93 2.52 -8.33 0.02
N GLY A 94 2.41 -7.17 0.69
CA GLY A 94 2.05 -7.14 2.13
C GLY A 94 0.68 -7.77 2.42
N ARG A 95 -0.30 -7.64 1.51
CA ARG A 95 -1.58 -8.33 1.63
C ARG A 95 -1.44 -9.85 1.48
N ALA A 96 -0.64 -10.31 0.51
CA ALA A 96 -0.39 -11.72 0.29
C ALA A 96 0.35 -12.36 1.48
N GLU A 97 1.31 -11.65 2.07
CA GLU A 97 2.04 -12.10 3.27
C GLU A 97 1.10 -12.19 4.48
N ALA A 98 0.26 -11.18 4.72
CA ALA A 98 -0.72 -11.21 5.80
C ALA A 98 -1.75 -12.35 5.63
N GLU A 99 -2.17 -12.64 4.40
CA GLU A 99 -3.06 -13.76 4.12
C GLU A 99 -2.35 -15.12 4.35
N ALA A 100 -1.09 -15.25 3.94
CA ALA A 100 -0.29 -16.44 4.20
C ALA A 100 -0.11 -16.69 5.71
N GLU A 101 0.14 -15.63 6.48
CA GLU A 101 0.25 -15.71 7.94
C GLU A 101 -1.08 -16.12 8.58
N ALA A 102 -2.21 -15.55 8.16
CA ALA A 102 -3.53 -15.94 8.65
C ALA A 102 -3.85 -17.41 8.36
N ARG A 103 -3.48 -17.89 7.15
CA ARG A 103 -3.61 -19.31 6.78
C ARG A 103 -2.71 -20.20 7.64
N ALA A 104 -1.46 -19.80 7.87
CA ALA A 104 -0.52 -20.54 8.72
C ALA A 104 -1.01 -20.61 10.17
N ALA A 105 -1.50 -19.51 10.74
CA ALA A 105 -2.06 -19.47 12.08
C ALA A 105 -3.30 -20.39 12.21
N THR A 106 -4.16 -20.41 11.19
CA THR A 106 -5.33 -21.29 11.15
C THR A 106 -4.91 -22.75 11.07
N ALA A 107 -3.94 -23.08 10.22
CA ALA A 107 -3.40 -24.42 10.08
C ALA A 107 -2.77 -24.91 11.40
N ALA A 108 -2.01 -24.06 12.10
CA ALA A 108 -1.43 -24.39 13.40
C ALA A 108 -2.50 -24.74 14.44
N ARG A 109 -3.56 -23.93 14.55
CA ARG A 109 -4.70 -24.20 15.44
C ARG A 109 -5.40 -25.52 15.11
N GLU A 110 -5.57 -25.84 13.83
CA GLU A 110 -6.18 -27.10 13.40
C GLU A 110 -5.29 -28.30 13.72
N VAL A 111 -3.96 -28.17 13.60
CA VAL A 111 -3.02 -29.21 14.04
C VAL A 111 -3.12 -29.45 15.54
N GLU A 112 -3.18 -28.39 16.35
CA GLU A 112 -3.36 -28.49 17.80
C GLU A 112 -4.69 -29.16 18.16
N ARG A 113 -5.79 -28.76 17.50
CA ARG A 113 -7.09 -29.39 17.67
C ARG A 113 -7.05 -30.88 17.37
N ARG A 114 -6.41 -31.29 16.27
CA ARG A 114 -6.26 -32.71 15.91
C ARG A 114 -5.46 -33.48 16.94
N ARG A 115 -4.37 -32.91 17.46
CA ARG A 115 -3.58 -33.53 18.54
C ARG A 115 -4.40 -33.70 19.82
N ALA A 116 -5.20 -32.70 20.19
CA ALA A 116 -6.07 -32.79 21.36
C ALA A 116 -7.14 -33.89 21.19
N LEU A 117 -7.77 -33.98 20.02
CA LEU A 117 -8.74 -35.03 19.72
C LEU A 117 -8.10 -36.42 19.71
N GLN A 118 -6.89 -36.55 19.16
CA GLN A 118 -6.15 -37.81 19.17
C GLN A 118 -5.83 -38.25 20.61
N ALA A 119 -5.39 -37.34 21.47
CA ALA A 119 -5.12 -37.63 22.88
C ALA A 119 -6.38 -38.10 23.62
N GLN A 120 -7.54 -37.47 23.38
CA GLN A 120 -8.82 -37.91 23.95
C GLN A 120 -9.21 -39.31 23.46
N HIS A 121 -9.03 -39.59 22.18
CA HIS A 121 -9.33 -40.91 21.63
C HIS A 121 -8.42 -41.99 22.22
N ASP A 122 -7.14 -41.70 22.39
CA ASP A 122 -6.18 -42.63 22.97
C ASP A 122 -6.46 -42.90 24.45
N ASP A 123 -6.91 -41.89 25.20
CA ASP A 123 -7.36 -42.03 26.58
C ASP A 123 -8.62 -42.91 26.68
N VAL A 124 -9.65 -42.67 25.87
CA VAL A 124 -10.84 -43.53 25.80
C VAL A 124 -10.46 -44.97 25.44
N ARG A 125 -9.53 -45.15 24.50
CA ARG A 125 -9.04 -46.48 24.13
C ARG A 125 -8.24 -47.15 25.25
N ALA A 126 -7.58 -46.39 26.11
CA ALA A 126 -6.93 -46.92 27.31
C ALA A 126 -7.99 -47.37 28.34
N GLN A 127 -8.96 -46.50 28.65
CA GLN A 127 -10.06 -46.82 29.56
C GLN A 127 -10.82 -48.08 29.15
N LEU A 128 -11.11 -48.25 27.84
CA LEU A 128 -11.77 -49.46 27.34
C LEU A 128 -10.90 -50.73 27.46
N ARG A 129 -9.57 -50.60 27.35
CA ARG A 129 -8.65 -51.73 27.56
C ARG A 129 -8.61 -52.11 29.04
N ASP A 130 -8.54 -51.14 29.92
CA ASP A 130 -8.50 -51.35 31.37
C ASP A 130 -9.83 -51.95 31.85
N ALA A 131 -10.97 -51.41 31.42
CA ALA A 131 -12.29 -51.95 31.71
C ALA A 131 -12.52 -53.36 31.14
N ARG A 132 -11.80 -53.75 30.08
CA ARG A 132 -11.80 -55.13 29.57
C ARG A 132 -10.88 -56.05 30.39
N ALA A 133 -9.81 -55.51 30.97
CA ALA A 133 -8.88 -56.26 31.80
C ALA A 133 -9.43 -56.54 33.21
N ASP A 134 -10.18 -55.60 33.79
CA ASP A 134 -10.77 -55.72 35.14
C ASP A 134 -11.64 -56.99 35.34
N PRO A 135 -12.64 -57.29 34.49
CA PRO A 135 -13.43 -58.50 34.67
C PRO A 135 -12.59 -59.76 34.44
N VAL A 136 -11.62 -59.74 33.52
CA VAL A 136 -10.75 -60.90 33.27
C VAL A 136 -9.83 -61.17 34.47
N ALA A 137 -9.33 -60.13 35.15
CA ALA A 137 -8.50 -60.27 36.34
C ALA A 137 -9.30 -60.81 37.54
N GLU A 138 -10.53 -60.34 37.75
CA GLU A 138 -11.39 -60.80 38.85
C GLU A 138 -11.85 -62.26 38.66
N PHE A 139 -12.20 -62.66 37.43
CA PHE A 139 -12.54 -64.06 37.12
C PHE A 139 -11.34 -65.02 37.14
N VAL A 140 -10.15 -64.58 36.70
CA VAL A 140 -8.93 -65.42 36.70
C VAL A 140 -8.36 -65.58 38.11
N THR A 141 -8.38 -64.53 38.94
CA THR A 141 -7.94 -64.62 40.35
C THR A 141 -8.88 -65.49 41.18
N CYS A 142 -10.20 -65.42 40.95
CA CYS A 142 -11.17 -66.33 41.58
C CYS A 142 -10.93 -67.80 41.17
N ARG A 143 -10.57 -68.06 39.90
CA ARG A 143 -10.32 -69.42 39.39
C ARG A 143 -8.98 -70.03 39.82
N CYS A 144 -7.99 -69.22 40.22
CA CYS A 144 -6.71 -69.69 40.74
C CYS A 144 -6.63 -69.73 42.27
N GLY A 145 -7.48 -68.98 42.99
CA GLY A 145 -7.48 -68.90 44.46
C GLY A 145 -8.27 -70.01 45.16
N SER A 146 -9.30 -70.56 44.52
CA SER A 146 -10.10 -71.67 45.06
C SER A 146 -9.98 -72.88 44.13
N GLY A 147 -9.08 -73.80 44.51
CA GLY A 147 -9.02 -75.10 43.87
C GLY A 147 -10.39 -75.80 43.90
N VAL A 148 -10.80 -76.25 42.70
CA VAL A 148 -11.77 -77.32 42.40
C VAL A 148 -13.27 -76.98 42.50
N LEU A 149 -14.01 -77.46 41.47
CA LEU A 149 -15.47 -77.64 41.29
C LEU A 149 -16.18 -76.43 40.64
N ALA A 150 -16.88 -76.53 39.49
CA ALA A 150 -17.37 -77.67 38.73
C ALA A 150 -17.55 -77.27 37.25
N CYS A 151 -17.25 -78.20 36.34
CA CYS A 151 -17.80 -78.17 34.99
C CYS A 151 -19.30 -78.48 35.10
N LEU A 152 -20.17 -77.54 34.74
CA LEU A 152 -21.58 -77.83 34.55
C LEU A 152 -21.77 -78.62 33.26
N SER A 153 -22.37 -79.81 33.41
CA SER A 153 -23.20 -80.47 32.40
C SER A 153 -24.48 -79.68 32.14
#